data_AF-A0A1Y2CV95-F1
#
_entry.id   AF-A0A1Y2CV95-F1
#
_cell.length_a   1.000
_cell.length_b   1.000
_cell.length_c   1.000
_cell.angle_alpha   90.00
_cell.angle_beta   90.00
_cell.angle_gamma   90.00
#
_symmetry.space_group_name_H-M   'P 1'
#
loop_
_entity.id
_entity.type
_entity.pdbx_description
1 polymer ?
#
loop_
_entity_poly.entity_id
_entity_poly.type
_entity_poly.pdbx_seq_one_letter_code
_entity_poly.pdbx_strand_id
1 'polypeptide(L)'
;MNTSPVVPSTSRQTSEASLDSSHCCSNCFIANPSLAKCGRCMKVQYCSQTCQFAAWKSHKLVCGDSDILSELDSLAPPHKSAKQERRYKEVAEKELELFHKMYPTTSAQGPFESYVFPELFCGSDVSLCFGEEKGIRFREYRKQCEKDSRIRKDSVWSAWVKETEARLRIEVAHLIAKEKEKERASKMNTRA
;
A
#
# COMPACT_ATOMS: atom_id res chain seq x y z
N MET A 1 -37.36 49.22 28.57
CA MET A 1 -35.96 48.87 28.88
C MET A 1 -35.97 47.54 29.62
N ASN A 2 -35.28 46.55 29.04
CA ASN A 2 -34.94 45.23 29.59
C ASN A 2 -36.09 44.32 30.09
N THR A 3 -36.45 43.31 29.29
CA THR A 3 -36.92 42.01 29.79
C THR A 3 -36.55 40.92 28.78
N SER A 4 -35.66 40.02 29.18
CA SER A 4 -35.59 38.68 28.59
C SER A 4 -36.86 37.90 28.96
N PRO A 5 -37.22 36.88 28.18
CA PRO A 5 -37.55 35.62 28.84
C PRO A 5 -36.91 34.42 28.14
N VAL A 6 -36.14 33.64 28.92
CA VAL A 6 -36.53 32.31 29.39
C VAL A 6 -36.45 31.25 28.28
N VAL A 7 -35.32 30.55 28.30
CA VAL A 7 -35.18 29.20 27.77
C VAL A 7 -36.04 28.22 28.58
N PRO A 8 -36.64 27.22 27.94
CA PRO A 8 -36.90 25.94 28.59
C PRO A 8 -36.03 24.87 27.95
N SER A 9 -35.05 24.40 28.72
CA SER A 9 -34.44 23.09 28.53
C SER A 9 -35.52 22.01 28.63
N THR A 10 -35.68 21.19 27.59
CA THR A 10 -36.11 19.80 27.78
C THR A 10 -35.24 18.89 26.92
N SER A 11 -34.44 18.12 27.65
CA SER A 11 -33.65 17.01 27.18
C SER A 11 -34.50 16.01 26.40
N ARG A 12 -34.03 15.63 25.22
CA ARG A 12 -34.18 14.25 24.75
C ARG A 12 -32.84 13.78 24.23
N GLN A 13 -32.15 13.07 25.11
CA GLN A 13 -31.03 12.19 24.78
C GLN A 13 -31.53 11.04 23.90
N THR A 14 -30.56 10.31 23.35
CA THR A 14 -30.63 9.16 22.43
C THR A 14 -30.68 9.61 20.97
N SER A 15 -29.72 9.27 20.10
CA SER A 15 -28.79 8.16 20.12
C SER A 15 -27.57 8.50 19.27
N GLU A 16 -26.40 8.18 19.81
CA GLU A 16 -25.16 7.99 19.07
C GLU A 16 -25.41 7.08 17.86
N ALA A 17 -25.33 7.66 16.66
CA ALA A 17 -25.19 6.90 15.44
C ALA A 17 -23.88 7.34 14.79
N SER A 18 -22.80 6.70 15.23
CA SER A 18 -21.59 6.54 14.44
C SER A 18 -21.95 5.84 13.13
N LEU A 19 -22.24 6.56 12.05
CA LEU A 19 -22.40 5.93 10.73
C LEU A 19 -21.90 6.86 9.62
N ASP A 20 -20.71 6.50 9.15
CA ASP A 20 -20.39 6.27 7.74
C ASP A 20 -20.56 7.47 6.78
N SER A 21 -19.43 7.96 6.26
CA SER A 21 -19.31 9.01 5.23
C SER A 21 -19.91 8.63 3.86
N SER A 22 -20.88 7.72 3.82
CA SER A 22 -21.38 7.07 2.61
C SER A 22 -22.81 7.50 2.23
N HIS A 23 -23.24 8.73 2.55
CA HIS A 23 -24.60 9.22 2.23
C HIS A 23 -24.61 10.52 1.40
N CYS A 24 -23.92 10.52 0.26
CA CYS A 24 -23.98 11.62 -0.71
C CYS A 24 -24.41 11.14 -2.10
N CYS A 25 -25.04 12.04 -2.86
CA CYS A 25 -25.41 11.77 -4.25
C CYS A 25 -24.16 11.61 -5.12
N SER A 26 -24.07 10.53 -5.89
CA SER A 26 -22.90 10.26 -6.74
C SER A 26 -22.76 11.19 -7.96
N ASN A 27 -23.72 12.10 -8.20
CA ASN A 27 -23.66 13.07 -9.29
C ASN A 27 -23.39 14.51 -8.79
N CYS A 28 -24.15 14.97 -7.80
CA CYS A 28 -24.04 16.34 -7.29
C CYS A 28 -23.31 16.44 -5.95
N PHE A 29 -22.93 15.31 -5.34
CA PHE A 29 -22.21 15.21 -4.08
C PHE A 29 -22.91 15.84 -2.87
N ILE A 30 -24.18 16.19 -3.01
CA ILE A 30 -25.01 16.71 -1.91
C ILE A 30 -25.45 15.54 -1.03
N ALA A 31 -25.25 15.68 0.28
CA ALA A 31 -25.78 14.77 1.28
C ALA A 31 -27.30 14.94 1.38
N ASN A 32 -28.04 13.85 1.32
CA ASN A 32 -29.50 13.88 1.40
C ASN A 32 -29.99 12.65 2.18
N PRO A 33 -30.93 12.80 3.12
CA PRO A 33 -31.46 11.67 3.88
C PRO A 33 -32.25 10.65 3.02
N SER A 34 -32.65 11.04 1.81
CA SER A 34 -33.49 10.25 0.89
C SER A 34 -32.79 9.97 -0.45
N LEU A 35 -31.64 9.30 -0.39
CA LEU A 35 -30.90 8.88 -1.59
C LEU A 35 -31.43 7.54 -2.11
N ALA A 36 -31.79 7.50 -3.39
CA ALA A 36 -32.21 6.29 -4.07
C ALA A 36 -31.00 5.54 -4.64
N LYS A 37 -30.85 4.26 -4.27
CA LYS A 37 -29.80 3.40 -4.83
C LYS A 37 -30.13 3.04 -6.28
N CYS A 38 -29.11 2.87 -7.11
CA CYS A 38 -29.30 2.36 -8.47
C CYS A 38 -29.95 0.97 -8.42
N GLY A 39 -31.10 0.79 -9.07
CA GLY A 39 -31.85 -0.47 -9.04
C GLY A 39 -31.11 -1.68 -9.66
N ARG A 40 -30.04 -1.44 -10.44
CA ARG A 40 -29.26 -2.51 -11.08
C ARG A 40 -28.09 -2.99 -10.24
N CYS A 41 -27.20 -2.08 -9.80
CA CYS A 41 -26.01 -2.47 -9.04
C CYS A 41 -26.18 -2.30 -7.52
N MET A 42 -27.12 -1.47 -7.07
CA MET A 42 -27.34 -1.06 -5.68
C MET A 42 -26.12 -0.44 -4.95
N LYS A 43 -25.04 -0.11 -5.68
CA LYS A 43 -23.76 0.39 -5.11
C LYS A 43 -23.66 1.91 -5.02
N VAL A 44 -24.24 2.62 -5.99
CA VAL A 44 -24.25 4.09 -6.03
C VAL A 44 -25.66 4.60 -5.71
N GLN A 45 -25.74 5.84 -5.23
CA GLN A 45 -26.99 6.44 -4.79
C GLN A 45 -27.14 7.85 -5.32
N TYR A 46 -28.37 8.24 -5.63
CA TYR A 46 -28.70 9.51 -6.25
C TYR A 46 -29.84 10.18 -5.51
N CYS A 47 -29.79 11.50 -5.40
CA CYS A 47 -30.88 12.25 -4.76
C CYS A 47 -32.12 12.35 -5.66
N SER A 48 -31.99 12.06 -6.95
CA SER A 48 -33.07 12.12 -7.93
C SER A 48 -32.77 11.27 -9.17
N GLN A 49 -33.83 10.94 -9.89
CA GLN A 49 -33.73 10.30 -11.21
C GLN A 49 -32.93 11.16 -12.20
N THR A 50 -33.02 12.49 -12.09
CA THR A 50 -32.25 13.43 -12.92
C THR A 50 -30.75 13.31 -12.66
N CYS A 51 -30.33 13.19 -11.41
CA CYS A 51 -28.93 12.93 -11.05
C CYS A 51 -28.46 11.56 -11.52
N GLN A 52 -29.32 10.53 -11.47
CA GLN A 52 -29.00 9.22 -12.00
C GLN A 52 -28.77 9.27 -13.53
N PHE A 53 -29.64 9.94 -14.29
CA PHE A 53 -29.49 10.07 -15.75
C PHE A 53 -28.28 10.91 -16.14
N ALA A 54 -27.99 11.99 -15.40
CA ALA A 54 -26.81 12.82 -15.63
C ALA A 54 -25.51 12.01 -15.44
N ALA A 55 -25.44 11.23 -14.36
CA ALA A 55 -24.31 10.34 -14.10
C ALA A 55 -24.32 9.06 -14.94
N TRP A 56 -25.40 8.76 -15.68
CA TRP A 56 -25.54 7.48 -16.39
C TRP A 56 -24.45 7.25 -17.43
N LYS A 57 -23.97 8.32 -18.09
CA LYS A 57 -22.92 8.21 -19.12
C LYS A 57 -21.63 7.58 -18.58
N SER A 58 -21.22 7.96 -17.37
CA SER A 58 -20.05 7.40 -16.69
C SER A 58 -20.41 6.15 -15.89
N HIS A 59 -21.54 6.17 -15.18
CA HIS A 59 -21.97 5.06 -14.32
C HIS A 59 -22.24 3.77 -15.10
N LYS A 60 -22.82 3.84 -16.31
CA LYS A 60 -23.14 2.65 -17.11
C LYS A 60 -21.94 1.76 -17.40
N LEU A 61 -20.73 2.33 -17.42
CA LEU A 61 -19.47 1.61 -17.65
C LEU A 61 -19.07 0.71 -16.49
N VAL A 62 -19.67 0.93 -15.31
CA VAL A 62 -19.42 0.18 -14.07
C VAL A 62 -20.73 -0.34 -13.44
N CYS A 63 -21.86 -0.18 -14.15
CA CYS A 63 -23.20 -0.49 -13.63
C CYS A 63 -23.56 -1.95 -13.93
N GLY A 64 -23.28 -2.83 -12.96
CA GLY A 64 -23.60 -4.26 -13.04
C GLY A 64 -22.37 -5.16 -13.17
N ASP A 65 -21.20 -4.57 -13.44
CA ASP A 65 -19.96 -5.32 -13.47
C ASP A 65 -19.46 -5.51 -12.03
N SER A 66 -19.71 -6.70 -11.48
CA SER A 66 -19.04 -7.19 -10.27
C SER A 66 -17.53 -7.21 -10.46
N ASP A 67 -17.09 -7.41 -11.70
CA ASP A 67 -15.72 -7.75 -12.03
C ASP A 67 -14.81 -6.52 -11.97
N ILE A 68 -15.24 -5.34 -12.45
CA ILE A 68 -14.43 -4.10 -12.38
C ILE A 68 -14.18 -3.64 -10.93
N LEU A 69 -15.13 -3.87 -10.03
CA LEU A 69 -14.95 -3.55 -8.61
C LEU A 69 -14.17 -4.65 -7.88
N SER A 70 -14.31 -5.90 -8.31
CA SER A 70 -13.41 -6.98 -7.87
C SER A 70 -11.99 -6.74 -8.33
N GLU A 71 -11.77 -6.12 -9.49
CA GLU A 71 -10.46 -5.74 -10.03
C GLU A 71 -9.84 -4.64 -9.15
N LEU A 72 -10.61 -3.63 -8.72
CA LEU A 72 -10.14 -2.60 -7.79
C LEU A 72 -9.79 -3.17 -6.39
N ASP A 73 -10.56 -4.15 -5.91
CA ASP A 73 -10.24 -4.91 -4.68
C ASP A 73 -9.10 -5.93 -4.91
N SER A 74 -8.87 -6.38 -6.14
CA SER A 74 -7.76 -7.25 -6.53
C SER A 74 -6.46 -6.48 -6.75
N LEU A 75 -6.56 -5.16 -6.98
CA LEU A 75 -5.45 -4.22 -6.93
C LEU A 75 -5.08 -3.84 -5.49
N ALA A 76 -5.99 -4.04 -4.52
CA ALA A 76 -5.60 -4.03 -3.12
C ALA A 76 -4.68 -5.25 -2.88
N PRO A 77 -3.45 -5.07 -2.39
CA PRO A 77 -2.58 -6.19 -2.07
C PRO A 77 -3.36 -7.15 -1.15
N PRO A 78 -3.23 -8.48 -1.32
CA PRO A 78 -3.95 -9.45 -0.49
C PRO A 78 -3.78 -9.05 0.97
N HIS A 79 -4.87 -8.84 1.71
CA HIS A 79 -4.84 -8.38 3.11
C HIS A 79 -3.94 -9.31 3.93
N LYS A 80 -2.65 -8.98 3.99
CA LYS A 80 -1.65 -9.71 4.78
C LYS A 80 -2.08 -9.50 6.21
N SER A 81 -2.24 -10.58 6.97
CA SER A 81 -2.47 -10.45 8.42
C SER A 81 -1.41 -9.53 9.03
N ALA A 82 -1.73 -8.81 10.10
CA ALA A 82 -0.77 -7.92 10.78
C ALA A 82 0.56 -8.63 11.12
N LYS A 83 0.49 -9.94 11.42
CA LYS A 83 1.67 -10.79 11.64
C LYS A 83 2.51 -10.97 10.38
N GLN A 84 1.87 -11.21 9.23
CA GLN A 84 2.55 -11.35 7.94
C GLN A 84 3.15 -10.03 7.46
N GLU A 85 2.47 -8.91 7.71
CA GLU A 85 3.00 -7.58 7.40
C GLU A 85 4.23 -7.25 8.24
N ARG A 86 4.19 -7.49 9.55
CA ARG A 86 5.37 -7.33 10.42
C ARG A 86 6.55 -8.17 9.93
N ARG A 87 6.32 -9.45 9.63
CA ARG A 87 7.37 -10.34 9.10
C ARG A 87 7.90 -9.86 7.74
N TYR A 88 7.03 -9.31 6.89
CA TYR A 88 7.45 -8.76 5.60
C TYR A 88 8.36 -7.54 5.78
N LYS A 89 7.97 -6.60 6.66
CA LYS A 89 8.76 -5.41 6.99
C LYS A 89 10.13 -5.78 7.59
N GLU A 90 10.14 -6.68 8.56
CA GLU A 90 11.37 -7.20 9.17
C GLU A 90 12.33 -7.81 8.13
N VAL A 91 11.81 -8.61 7.19
CA VAL A 91 12.62 -9.20 6.12
C VAL A 91 13.12 -8.12 5.16
N ALA A 92 12.27 -7.16 4.78
CA ALA A 92 12.65 -6.08 3.87
C ALA A 92 13.75 -5.19 4.47
N GLU A 93 13.66 -4.85 5.75
CA GLU A 93 14.68 -4.09 6.48
C GLU A 93 16.01 -4.83 6.52
N LYS A 94 16.01 -6.12 6.85
CA LYS A 94 17.23 -6.95 6.85
C LYS A 94 17.83 -7.12 5.45
N GLU A 95 17.00 -7.27 4.41
CA GLU A 95 17.46 -7.30 3.02
C GLU A 95 18.19 -5.98 2.67
N LEU A 96 17.61 -4.84 3.07
CA LEU A 96 18.20 -3.53 2.84
C LEU A 96 19.52 -3.32 3.59
N GLU A 97 19.56 -3.65 4.88
CA GLU A 97 20.78 -3.55 5.70
C GLU A 97 21.92 -4.40 5.11
N LEU A 98 21.62 -5.65 4.73
CA LEU A 98 22.60 -6.53 4.11
C LEU A 98 23.03 -6.04 2.74
N PHE A 99 22.11 -5.48 1.95
CA PHE A 99 22.44 -4.91 0.66
C PHE A 99 23.43 -3.75 0.81
N HIS A 100 23.17 -2.79 1.70
CA HIS A 100 24.10 -1.69 1.98
C HIS A 100 25.44 -2.18 2.56
N LYS A 101 25.44 -3.27 3.33
CA LYS A 101 26.68 -3.89 3.82
C LYS A 101 27.50 -4.53 2.71
N MET A 102 26.84 -5.17 1.74
CA MET A 102 27.48 -5.82 0.59
C MET A 102 27.94 -4.80 -0.45
N TYR A 103 27.16 -3.74 -0.64
CA TYR A 103 27.34 -2.72 -1.66
C TYR A 103 27.32 -1.34 -0.99
N PRO A 104 28.39 -0.97 -0.29
CA PRO A 104 28.45 0.31 0.41
C PRO A 104 28.40 1.46 -0.59
N THR A 105 27.37 2.30 -0.48
CA THR A 105 27.28 3.57 -1.21
C THR A 105 28.18 4.59 -0.54
N THR A 106 29.21 5.06 -1.24
CA THR A 106 29.97 6.23 -0.76
C THR A 106 29.22 7.50 -1.17
N SER A 107 29.25 8.53 -0.31
CA SER A 107 28.63 9.83 -0.60
C SER A 107 29.08 10.46 -1.93
N ALA A 108 30.21 10.03 -2.48
CA ALA A 108 30.77 10.53 -3.72
C ALA A 108 30.29 9.78 -4.98
N GLN A 109 29.74 8.57 -4.85
CA GLN A 109 29.47 7.67 -5.99
C GLN A 109 27.97 7.42 -6.24
N GLY A 110 27.08 7.91 -5.37
CA GLY A 110 25.63 7.70 -5.49
C GLY A 110 25.21 6.25 -5.18
N PRO A 111 23.95 5.87 -5.50
CA PRO A 111 23.46 4.50 -5.37
C PRO A 111 24.33 3.51 -6.15
N PHE A 112 24.59 2.32 -5.60
CA PHE A 112 25.49 1.33 -6.20
C PHE A 112 25.08 0.97 -7.64
N GLU A 113 23.79 0.83 -7.89
CA GLU A 113 23.24 0.48 -9.21
C GLU A 113 23.48 1.59 -10.24
N SER A 114 23.43 2.86 -9.81
CA SER A 114 23.74 3.99 -10.68
C SER A 114 25.23 4.05 -11.05
N TYR A 115 26.10 3.52 -10.18
CA TYR A 115 27.54 3.41 -10.43
C TYR A 115 27.90 2.20 -11.30
N VAL A 116 27.29 1.03 -11.05
CA VAL A 116 27.62 -0.22 -11.75
C VAL A 116 26.89 -0.35 -13.08
N PHE A 117 25.69 0.20 -13.20
CA PHE A 117 24.88 0.15 -14.42
C PHE A 117 24.44 1.54 -14.87
N PRO A 118 25.38 2.47 -15.11
CA PRO A 118 25.06 3.85 -15.40
C PRO A 118 24.16 3.98 -16.64
N GLU A 119 24.27 3.13 -17.65
CA GLU A 119 23.40 3.20 -18.85
C GLU A 119 21.95 2.76 -18.59
N LEU A 120 21.72 1.98 -17.54
CA LEU A 120 20.40 1.48 -17.16
C LEU A 120 19.70 2.41 -16.18
N PHE A 121 20.47 3.11 -15.34
CA PHE A 121 19.98 3.97 -14.26
C PHE A 121 20.40 5.44 -14.43
N CYS A 122 20.89 5.87 -15.61
CA CYS A 122 21.18 7.27 -15.87
C CYS A 122 19.89 8.07 -16.05
N GLY A 123 19.87 9.24 -15.39
CA GLY A 123 18.79 10.22 -15.51
C GLY A 123 17.80 10.16 -14.35
N SER A 124 18.19 10.69 -13.19
CA SER A 124 17.35 11.19 -12.07
C SER A 124 16.24 10.30 -11.49
N ASP A 125 15.90 9.16 -12.09
CA ASP A 125 14.86 8.25 -11.63
C ASP A 125 15.47 7.29 -10.60
N VAL A 126 15.88 7.89 -9.49
CA VAL A 126 16.34 7.21 -8.27
C VAL A 126 15.28 6.23 -7.74
N SER A 127 14.02 6.33 -8.19
CA SER A 127 12.95 5.39 -7.87
C SER A 127 13.25 3.95 -8.31
N LEU A 128 14.20 3.73 -9.21
CA LEU A 128 14.64 2.41 -9.67
C LEU A 128 15.89 1.90 -8.95
N CYS A 129 16.36 2.55 -7.89
CA CYS A 129 17.47 2.07 -7.05
C CYS A 129 16.94 1.35 -5.81
N PHE A 130 17.56 0.23 -5.43
CA PHE A 130 17.15 -0.47 -4.21
C PHE A 130 17.60 0.34 -2.98
N GLY A 131 16.65 0.68 -2.10
CA GLY A 131 16.93 1.36 -0.84
C GLY A 131 16.43 2.80 -0.73
N GLU A 132 15.93 3.39 -1.81
CA GLU A 132 15.26 4.70 -1.78
C GLU A 132 13.86 4.60 -1.16
N GLU A 133 13.09 3.56 -1.50
CA GLU A 133 11.80 3.27 -0.87
C GLU A 133 11.96 2.29 0.30
N LYS A 134 11.75 2.76 1.53
CA LYS A 134 11.77 1.89 2.71
C LYS A 134 10.62 0.88 2.67
N GLY A 135 10.94 -0.38 2.96
CA GLY A 135 9.92 -1.42 3.19
C GLY A 135 9.53 -2.23 1.97
N ILE A 136 10.18 -2.07 0.82
CA ILE A 136 10.08 -3.03 -0.29
C ILE A 136 11.11 -4.16 -0.13
N ARG A 137 10.74 -5.37 -0.52
CA ARG A 137 11.69 -6.49 -0.59
C ARG A 137 12.50 -6.43 -1.88
N PHE A 138 13.72 -6.96 -1.85
CA PHE A 138 14.62 -6.99 -3.02
C PHE A 138 13.98 -7.70 -4.22
N ARG A 139 13.17 -8.73 -3.97
CA ARG A 139 12.39 -9.41 -5.02
C ARG A 139 11.43 -8.46 -5.75
N GLU A 140 10.78 -7.56 -5.01
CA GLU A 140 9.80 -6.65 -5.58
C GLU A 140 10.50 -5.53 -6.36
N TYR A 141 11.59 -5.00 -5.80
CA TYR A 141 12.53 -4.15 -6.50
C TYR A 141 12.93 -4.72 -7.87
N ARG A 142 13.43 -5.96 -7.91
CA ARG A 142 13.80 -6.63 -9.18
C ARG A 142 12.64 -6.65 -10.18
N LYS A 143 11.43 -7.01 -9.74
CA LYS A 143 10.26 -7.05 -10.62
C LYS A 143 9.89 -5.67 -11.16
N GLN A 144 10.06 -4.61 -10.36
CA GLN A 144 9.82 -3.25 -10.82
C GLN A 144 10.82 -2.88 -11.92
N CYS A 145 12.11 -3.17 -11.72
CA CYS A 145 13.13 -2.97 -12.73
C CYS A 145 12.90 -3.81 -14.01
N GLU A 146 12.43 -5.05 -13.90
CA GLU A 146 12.10 -5.92 -15.04
C GLU A 146 10.93 -5.40 -15.90
N LYS A 147 10.17 -4.40 -15.45
CA LYS A 147 9.18 -3.70 -16.29
C LYS A 147 9.84 -2.82 -17.34
N ASP A 148 11.05 -2.30 -17.06
CA ASP A 148 11.84 -1.58 -18.05
C ASP A 148 12.49 -2.57 -19.03
N SER A 149 12.16 -2.42 -20.30
CA SER A 149 12.66 -3.31 -21.36
C SER A 149 14.17 -3.24 -21.57
N ARG A 150 14.83 -2.14 -21.22
CA ARG A 150 16.29 -1.98 -21.28
C ARG A 150 16.94 -2.85 -20.22
N ILE A 151 16.48 -2.70 -18.98
CA ILE A 151 16.99 -3.46 -17.83
C ILE A 151 16.74 -4.96 -18.01
N ARG A 152 15.53 -5.34 -18.41
CA ARG A 152 15.16 -6.75 -18.61
C ARG A 152 16.02 -7.48 -19.66
N LYS A 153 16.49 -6.76 -20.68
CA LYS A 153 17.32 -7.34 -21.75
C LYS A 153 18.80 -7.37 -21.39
N ASP A 154 19.22 -6.65 -20.37
CA ASP A 154 20.61 -6.61 -19.94
C ASP A 154 20.97 -7.90 -19.21
N SER A 155 21.85 -8.69 -19.82
CA SER A 155 22.26 -9.99 -19.28
C SER A 155 23.13 -9.88 -18.04
N VAL A 156 23.91 -8.80 -17.90
CA VAL A 156 24.83 -8.57 -16.78
C VAL A 156 24.03 -8.18 -15.55
N TRP A 157 23.13 -7.21 -15.68
CA TRP A 157 22.19 -6.82 -14.63
C TRP A 157 21.31 -8.01 -14.23
N SER A 158 20.78 -8.75 -15.20
CA SER A 158 19.94 -9.93 -14.93
C SER A 158 20.68 -11.02 -14.16
N ALA A 159 21.96 -11.25 -14.44
CA ALA A 159 22.79 -12.20 -13.69
C ALA A 159 23.07 -11.68 -12.28
N TRP A 160 23.52 -10.43 -12.17
CA TRP A 160 23.83 -9.77 -10.90
C TRP A 160 22.61 -9.75 -9.96
N VAL A 161 21.45 -9.35 -10.45
CA VAL A 161 20.25 -9.21 -9.60
C VAL A 161 19.76 -10.57 -9.09
N LYS A 162 19.90 -11.64 -9.89
CA LYS A 162 19.55 -13.00 -9.47
C LYS A 162 20.49 -13.52 -8.38
N GLU A 163 21.79 -13.29 -8.57
CA GLU A 163 22.82 -13.68 -7.59
C GLU A 163 22.65 -12.91 -6.28
N THR A 164 22.48 -11.60 -6.36
CA THR A 164 22.23 -10.73 -5.21
C THR A 164 20.95 -11.15 -4.47
N GLU A 165 19.85 -11.41 -5.20
CA GLU A 165 18.61 -11.87 -4.59
C GLU A 165 18.79 -13.23 -3.87
N ALA A 166 19.49 -14.18 -4.49
CA ALA A 166 19.76 -15.47 -3.89
C ALA A 166 20.58 -15.34 -2.61
N ARG A 167 21.64 -14.52 -2.65
CA ARG A 167 22.51 -14.26 -1.50
C ARG A 167 21.76 -13.58 -0.36
N LEU A 168 20.97 -12.53 -0.63
CA LEU A 168 20.15 -11.86 0.38
C LEU A 168 19.15 -12.82 1.02
N ARG A 169 18.49 -13.68 0.24
CA ARG A 169 17.53 -14.66 0.78
C ARG A 169 18.18 -15.62 1.78
N ILE A 170 19.40 -16.10 1.49
CA ILE A 170 20.14 -17.02 2.36
C ILE A 170 20.58 -16.30 3.65
N GLU A 171 21.23 -15.15 3.50
CA GLU A 171 21.78 -14.40 4.63
C GLU A 171 20.67 -13.90 5.58
N VAL A 172 19.56 -13.37 5.05
CA VAL A 172 18.42 -12.95 5.88
C VAL A 172 17.81 -14.14 6.62
N ALA A 173 17.71 -15.32 5.97
CA ALA A 173 17.21 -16.52 6.63
C ALA A 173 18.12 -16.94 7.80
N HIS A 174 19.45 -16.90 7.63
CA HIS A 174 20.40 -17.18 8.69
C HIS A 174 20.31 -16.19 9.85
N LEU A 175 20.19 -14.89 9.56
CA LEU A 175 20.05 -13.86 10.59
C LEU A 175 18.79 -14.07 11.43
N ILE A 176 17.64 -14.29 10.79
CA ILE A 176 16.37 -14.52 11.48
C ILE A 176 16.42 -15.82 12.31
N ALA A 177 17.08 -16.86 11.81
CA ALA A 177 17.26 -18.10 12.57
C ALA A 177 18.09 -17.86 13.84
N LYS A 178 19.23 -17.16 13.71
CA LYS A 178 20.13 -16.83 14.81
C LYS A 178 19.45 -15.96 15.88
N GLU A 179 18.61 -15.01 15.48
CA GLU A 179 17.83 -14.19 16.41
C GLU A 179 16.81 -15.01 17.19
N LYS A 180 16.10 -15.91 16.53
CA LYS A 180 15.15 -16.82 17.20
C LYS A 180 15.82 -17.75 18.20
N GLU A 181 17.02 -18.22 17.91
CA GLU A 181 17.82 -19.03 18.85
C GLU A 181 18.19 -18.21 20.08
N LYS A 182 18.65 -16.97 19.90
CA LYS A 182 18.95 -16.05 21.02
C LYS A 182 17.71 -15.76 21.87
N GLU A 183 16.56 -15.52 21.25
CA GLU A 183 15.30 -15.31 21.96
C GLU A 183 14.89 -16.54 22.78
N ARG A 184 15.05 -17.75 22.23
CA ARG A 184 14.78 -19.01 22.94
C ARG A 184 15.70 -19.19 24.13
N ALA A 185 17.00 -18.94 23.95
CA ALA A 185 17.98 -19.02 25.03
C ALA A 185 17.69 -18.00 26.15
N SER A 186 17.34 -16.76 25.79
CA SER A 186 16.96 -15.73 26.75
C SER A 186 15.72 -16.12 27.56
N LYS A 187 14.67 -16.66 26.91
CA LYS A 187 13.46 -17.13 27.58
C LYS A 187 13.68 -18.33 28.51
N MET A 188 14.68 -19.16 28.22
CA MET A 188 15.06 -20.26 29.14
C MET A 188 15.76 -19.72 30.38
N ASN A 189 16.62 -18.71 30.23
CA ASN A 189 17.37 -18.14 31.36
C ASN A 189 16.51 -17.29 32.31
N THR A 190 15.41 -16.69 31.84
CA THR A 190 14.49 -15.91 32.71
C THR A 190 13.48 -16.77 33.47
N ARG A 191 13.45 -18.07 33.22
CA ARG A 191 12.50 -19.02 33.81
C ARG A 191 13.16 -19.93 34.87
N ALA A 192 14.48 -19.82 35.03
CA ALA A 192 15.28 -20.46 36.07
C ALA A 192 15.49 -19.49 37.23
#